data_AF-A0A3A5VHV8-F1
#
_entry.id   AF-A0A3A5VHV8-F1
#
_cell.length_a   1.000
_cell.length_b   1.000
_cell.length_c   1.000
_cell.angle_alpha   90.00
_cell.angle_beta   90.00
_cell.angle_gamma   90.00
#
_symmetry.space_group_name_H-M   'P 1'
#
loop_
_entity.id
_entity.type
_entity.pdbx_description
1 polymer ?
#
loop_
_entity_poly.entity_id
_entity_poly.type
_entity_poly.pdbx_seq_one_letter_code
_entity_poly.pdbx_strand_id
1 'polypeptide(L)'
;MDVAEGVFDLEIRRIVTDSDLDGVVTGAILRRWWTDAEVIFGHPGELRAGVFDDMIDRWTAICDLPMHRNCGLSIDHHQSNKPEEDVGGPMVIWRESPSAARIAHDVFSKRVALDDLQSLLEWVDKLDSGAISHEEYLSDNPVLWLSRVIDAGDGVAMKVLEFLQVGVTVDQILSDPEISDIIIHKKREMDELIAAIRDGMLIEDRMAIVRLDGTGIRSNGYQVTAMAGDKCDACMVIHGELGATFGEGSNYPVSASFYTNSFLHRSGGIYDLTALATRFDPDGGGHANACGCRIKPIEDQEIEDREVSKEDVSRNIAAWLQMWSER
;
A
#
# COMPACT_ATOMS: atom_id res chain seq x y z
N MET A 1 -25.73 5.93 -19.41
CA MET A 1 -24.77 7.03 -19.27
C MET A 1 -23.50 6.37 -18.76
N ASP A 2 -22.38 6.50 -19.47
CA ASP A 2 -21.12 5.88 -19.05
C ASP A 2 -20.79 6.45 -17.66
N VAL A 3 -20.63 5.60 -16.63
CA VAL A 3 -20.44 6.04 -15.23
C VAL A 3 -19.26 7.02 -15.13
N ALA A 4 -18.28 6.87 -16.03
CA ALA A 4 -17.12 7.75 -16.15
C ALA A 4 -17.43 9.18 -16.65
N GLU A 5 -18.55 9.45 -17.32
CA GLU A 5 -18.89 10.82 -17.74
C GLU A 5 -19.41 11.68 -16.58
N GLY A 6 -20.16 11.07 -15.64
CA GLY A 6 -20.73 11.79 -14.49
C GLY A 6 -19.70 12.24 -13.46
N VAL A 7 -18.49 11.67 -13.48
CA VAL A 7 -17.38 12.05 -12.58
C VAL A 7 -17.08 13.54 -12.69
N PHE A 8 -17.12 14.07 -13.90
CA PHE A 8 -16.78 15.47 -14.17
C PHE A 8 -17.85 16.47 -13.69
N ASP A 9 -19.04 15.99 -13.31
CA ASP A 9 -20.10 16.82 -12.72
C ASP A 9 -19.98 16.93 -11.18
N LEU A 10 -19.05 16.17 -10.57
CA LEU A 10 -18.80 16.23 -9.12
C LEU A 10 -18.02 17.49 -8.73
N GLU A 11 -18.43 18.11 -7.61
CA GLU A 11 -17.72 19.25 -7.00
C GLU A 11 -16.75 18.77 -5.89
N ILE A 12 -15.76 17.95 -6.23
CA ILE A 12 -14.80 17.48 -5.24
C ILE A 12 -13.93 18.64 -4.74
N ARG A 13 -13.80 18.75 -3.42
CA ARG A 13 -13.03 19.78 -2.69
C ARG A 13 -11.94 19.17 -1.80
N ARG A 14 -12.01 17.86 -1.57
CA ARG A 14 -11.04 17.09 -0.79
C ARG A 14 -10.75 15.77 -1.47
N ILE A 15 -9.51 15.34 -1.47
CA ILE A 15 -9.04 14.04 -1.95
C ILE A 15 -8.34 13.37 -0.76
N VAL A 16 -8.88 12.26 -0.28
CA VAL A 16 -8.22 11.39 0.69
C VAL A 16 -7.66 10.21 -0.09
N THR A 17 -6.34 10.02 -0.08
CA THR A 17 -5.67 9.01 -0.91
C THR A 17 -4.58 8.29 -0.14
N ASP A 18 -4.20 7.08 -0.55
CA ASP A 18 -3.04 6.42 0.06
C ASP A 18 -1.77 7.26 -0.14
N SER A 19 -0.87 7.14 0.82
CA SER A 19 0.42 7.84 0.92
C SER A 19 1.51 7.23 0.04
N ASP A 20 1.25 6.14 -0.69
CA ASP A 20 2.23 5.46 -1.51
C ASP A 20 2.34 6.07 -2.93
N LEU A 21 3.11 5.42 -3.82
CA LEU A 21 3.29 5.93 -5.18
C LEU A 21 1.96 5.90 -5.99
N ASP A 22 1.12 4.89 -5.82
CA ASP A 22 -0.14 4.78 -6.55
C ASP A 22 -1.11 5.87 -6.10
N GLY A 23 -1.31 5.99 -4.79
CA GLY A 23 -2.14 7.04 -4.20
C GLY A 23 -1.64 8.46 -4.54
N VAL A 24 -0.32 8.72 -4.49
CA VAL A 24 0.26 10.02 -4.87
C VAL A 24 0.00 10.36 -6.33
N VAL A 25 0.22 9.42 -7.25
CA VAL A 25 -0.02 9.64 -8.69
C VAL A 25 -1.52 9.80 -8.97
N THR A 26 -2.37 9.03 -8.28
CA THR A 26 -3.84 9.17 -8.35
C THR A 26 -4.26 10.57 -7.92
N GLY A 27 -3.79 11.04 -6.75
CA GLY A 27 -4.05 12.39 -6.26
C GLY A 27 -3.56 13.48 -7.21
N ALA A 28 -2.38 13.31 -7.82
CA ALA A 28 -1.85 14.24 -8.82
C ALA A 28 -2.76 14.35 -10.06
N ILE A 29 -3.25 13.21 -10.57
CA ILE A 29 -4.19 13.18 -11.70
C ILE A 29 -5.49 13.90 -11.35
N LEU A 30 -6.08 13.61 -10.19
CA LEU A 30 -7.33 14.24 -9.75
C LEU A 30 -7.15 15.75 -9.53
N ARG A 31 -6.03 16.20 -8.94
CA ARG A 31 -5.69 17.63 -8.77
C ARG A 31 -5.43 18.37 -10.08
N ARG A 32 -5.27 17.69 -11.23
CA ARG A 32 -5.28 18.40 -12.53
C ARG A 32 -6.67 18.84 -12.96
N TRP A 33 -7.72 18.18 -12.48
CA TRP A 33 -9.11 18.56 -12.73
C TRP A 33 -9.68 19.42 -11.58
N TRP A 34 -9.57 18.94 -10.34
CA TRP A 34 -9.96 19.69 -9.14
C TRP A 34 -8.75 20.40 -8.54
N THR A 35 -8.31 21.47 -9.20
CA THR A 35 -7.03 22.16 -8.92
C THR A 35 -6.84 22.63 -7.49
N ASP A 36 -7.93 23.04 -6.85
CA ASP A 36 -7.94 23.60 -5.50
C ASP A 36 -8.36 22.59 -4.42
N ALA A 37 -8.54 21.31 -4.79
CA ALA A 37 -8.91 20.29 -3.81
C ALA A 37 -7.79 20.11 -2.77
N GLU A 38 -8.18 20.10 -1.50
CA GLU A 38 -7.32 19.70 -0.38
C GLU A 38 -6.94 18.23 -0.56
N VAL A 39 -5.66 17.88 -0.42
CA VAL A 39 -5.22 16.48 -0.41
C VAL A 39 -4.82 16.10 1.01
N ILE A 40 -5.31 14.95 1.46
CA ILE A 40 -4.96 14.32 2.72
C ILE A 40 -4.51 12.91 2.40
N PHE A 41 -3.33 12.55 2.90
CA PHE A 41 -2.87 11.18 2.85
C PHE A 41 -3.43 10.41 4.05
N GLY A 42 -3.82 9.16 3.83
CA GLY A 42 -4.33 8.30 4.88
C GLY A 42 -4.00 6.85 4.61
N HIS A 43 -4.14 6.01 5.64
CA HIS A 43 -3.89 4.58 5.53
C HIS A 43 -5.21 3.78 5.62
N PRO A 44 -5.33 2.60 4.97
CA PRO A 44 -6.55 1.79 5.03
C PRO A 44 -7.02 1.49 6.46
N GLY A 45 -6.07 1.24 7.37
CA GLY A 45 -6.36 0.98 8.78
C GLY A 45 -6.99 2.17 9.51
N GLU A 46 -6.57 3.40 9.20
CA GLU A 46 -7.12 4.62 9.81
C GLU A 46 -8.55 4.89 9.34
N LEU A 47 -8.79 4.68 8.04
CA LEU A 47 -10.12 4.82 7.47
C LEU A 47 -11.10 3.79 8.04
N ARG A 48 -10.68 2.52 8.19
CA ARG A 48 -11.49 1.48 8.84
C ARG A 48 -11.72 1.76 10.32
N ALA A 49 -10.77 2.42 10.99
CA ALA A 49 -10.89 2.83 12.39
C ALA A 49 -11.76 4.08 12.59
N GLY A 50 -12.26 4.70 11.51
CA GLY A 50 -13.12 5.87 11.57
C GLY A 50 -12.39 7.18 11.89
N VAL A 51 -11.06 7.22 11.73
CA VAL A 51 -10.23 8.42 12.01
C VAL A 51 -10.67 9.61 11.17
N PHE A 52 -11.16 9.35 9.95
CA PHE A 52 -11.56 10.37 8.98
C PHE A 52 -13.08 10.60 8.90
N ASP A 53 -13.90 9.93 9.72
CA ASP A 53 -15.37 9.93 9.60
C ASP A 53 -15.98 11.35 9.61
N ASP A 54 -15.46 12.21 10.50
CA ASP A 54 -15.97 13.57 10.68
C ASP A 54 -15.62 14.53 9.53
N MET A 55 -14.61 14.21 8.72
CA MET A 55 -14.19 15.04 7.59
C MET A 55 -14.66 14.53 6.23
N ILE A 56 -15.08 13.27 6.13
CA ILE A 56 -15.53 12.70 4.85
C ILE A 56 -16.99 13.05 4.58
N ASP A 57 -17.20 13.71 3.46
CA ASP A 57 -18.51 14.14 2.98
C ASP A 57 -18.65 13.99 1.46
N ARG A 58 -19.80 14.41 0.91
CA ARG A 58 -20.10 14.24 -0.52
C ARG A 58 -19.19 15.01 -1.47
N TRP A 59 -18.33 15.90 -0.95
CA TRP A 59 -17.34 16.64 -1.73
C TRP A 59 -15.93 16.05 -1.56
N THR A 60 -15.83 14.87 -0.94
CA THR A 60 -14.58 14.14 -0.73
C THR A 60 -14.47 13.01 -1.75
N ALA A 61 -13.35 12.93 -2.45
CA ALA A 61 -12.93 11.74 -3.19
C ALA A 61 -12.05 10.88 -2.30
N ILE A 62 -12.27 9.56 -2.31
CA ILE A 62 -11.40 8.57 -1.67
C ILE A 62 -10.75 7.74 -2.77
N CYS A 63 -9.43 7.61 -2.71
CA CYS A 63 -8.65 6.97 -3.76
C CYS A 63 -7.69 5.97 -3.15
N ASP A 64 -7.59 4.81 -3.77
CA ASP A 64 -6.64 3.76 -3.36
C ASP A 64 -6.77 3.33 -1.89
N LEU A 65 -7.98 3.49 -1.35
CA LEU A 65 -8.32 3.28 0.04
C LEU A 65 -9.72 2.67 0.10
N PRO A 66 -10.08 1.98 1.20
CA PRO A 66 -11.43 1.46 1.38
C PRO A 66 -12.48 2.57 1.20
N MET A 67 -13.65 2.25 0.66
CA MET A 67 -14.67 3.28 0.48
C MET A 67 -15.27 3.73 1.83
N HIS A 68 -15.53 5.03 1.98
CA HIS A 68 -16.42 5.55 3.02
C HIS A 68 -17.78 5.97 2.45
N ARG A 69 -18.89 5.54 3.06
CA ARG A 69 -20.26 5.72 2.53
C ARG A 69 -20.69 7.17 2.28
N ASN A 70 -20.07 8.14 2.96
CA ASN A 70 -20.42 9.56 2.81
C ASN A 70 -19.63 10.26 1.70
N CYS A 71 -18.62 9.62 1.08
CA CYS A 71 -17.80 10.28 0.07
C CYS A 71 -18.61 10.60 -1.20
N GLY A 72 -18.11 11.51 -2.03
CA GLY A 72 -18.68 11.80 -3.35
C GLY A 72 -18.19 10.83 -4.43
N LEU A 73 -16.92 10.41 -4.32
CA LEU A 73 -16.24 9.55 -5.28
C LEU A 73 -15.36 8.53 -4.56
N SER A 74 -15.34 7.30 -5.04
CA SER A 74 -14.39 6.26 -4.64
C SER A 74 -13.71 5.69 -5.88
N ILE A 75 -12.37 5.72 -5.94
CA ILE A 75 -11.58 5.06 -6.98
C ILE A 75 -10.70 4.02 -6.31
N ASP A 76 -10.87 2.75 -6.66
CA ASP A 76 -10.12 1.66 -6.03
C ASP A 76 -9.99 0.45 -6.97
N HIS A 77 -9.06 -0.44 -6.67
CA HIS A 77 -8.77 -1.67 -7.43
C HIS A 77 -8.58 -2.89 -6.50
N HIS A 78 -8.51 -2.67 -5.18
CA HIS A 78 -8.33 -3.72 -4.18
C HIS A 78 -9.50 -4.71 -4.14
N GLN A 79 -9.21 -6.01 -4.21
CA GLN A 79 -10.27 -7.05 -4.23
C GLN A 79 -11.10 -7.08 -2.95
N SER A 80 -10.46 -6.85 -1.79
CA SER A 80 -11.13 -6.78 -0.48
C SER A 80 -12.08 -5.59 -0.33
N ASN A 81 -11.98 -4.58 -1.20
CA ASN A 81 -12.84 -3.41 -1.21
C ASN A 81 -13.83 -3.42 -2.39
N LYS A 82 -13.87 -4.51 -3.16
CA LYS A 82 -14.81 -4.67 -4.28
C LYS A 82 -16.24 -4.52 -3.75
N PRO A 83 -17.05 -3.61 -4.30
CA PRO A 83 -18.42 -3.40 -3.83
C PRO A 83 -19.26 -4.65 -4.11
N GLU A 84 -19.96 -5.16 -3.09
CA GLU A 84 -20.85 -6.32 -3.23
C GLU A 84 -22.19 -5.95 -3.87
N GLU A 85 -22.69 -4.73 -3.61
CA GLU A 85 -23.95 -4.18 -4.13
C GLU A 85 -23.82 -2.68 -4.41
N ASP A 86 -24.86 -2.07 -5.00
CA ASP A 86 -24.95 -0.62 -5.10
C ASP A 86 -25.08 -0.01 -3.70
N VAL A 87 -23.98 0.59 -3.24
CA VAL A 87 -23.85 1.16 -1.90
C VAL A 87 -24.64 2.46 -1.71
N GLY A 88 -25.16 3.06 -2.78
CA GLY A 88 -26.05 4.21 -2.74
C GLY A 88 -25.42 5.47 -2.13
N GLY A 89 -25.19 6.49 -2.95
CA GLY A 89 -24.63 7.77 -2.49
C GLY A 89 -23.33 8.12 -3.23
N PRO A 90 -22.19 7.48 -2.91
CA PRO A 90 -20.93 7.73 -3.59
C PRO A 90 -20.96 7.21 -5.03
N MET A 91 -20.27 7.91 -5.93
CA MET A 91 -19.90 7.35 -7.22
C MET A 91 -18.72 6.40 -7.03
N VAL A 92 -18.93 5.10 -7.24
CA VAL A 92 -17.88 4.08 -7.05
C VAL A 92 -17.32 3.66 -8.40
N ILE A 93 -16.01 3.81 -8.57
CA ILE A 93 -15.24 3.35 -9.73
C ILE A 93 -14.24 2.31 -9.22
N TRP A 94 -14.71 1.08 -9.12
CA TRP A 94 -13.86 -0.06 -8.83
C TRP A 94 -13.57 -0.83 -10.13
N ARG A 95 -12.30 -1.15 -10.41
CA ARG A 95 -11.92 -1.98 -11.57
C ARG A 95 -10.80 -2.94 -11.19
N GLU A 96 -10.79 -4.10 -11.83
CA GLU A 96 -9.63 -5.00 -11.83
C GLU A 96 -8.54 -4.38 -12.71
N SER A 97 -7.74 -3.50 -12.11
CA SER A 97 -6.72 -2.67 -12.75
C SER A 97 -5.39 -2.83 -12.00
N PRO A 98 -4.24 -2.66 -12.68
CA PRO A 98 -2.94 -2.81 -12.04
C PRO A 98 -2.57 -1.71 -11.03
N SER A 99 -3.38 -0.64 -10.94
CA SER A 99 -3.22 0.46 -9.98
C SER A 99 -4.50 1.33 -9.98
N ALA A 100 -4.78 2.05 -8.89
CA ALA A 100 -5.79 3.10 -8.84
C ALA A 100 -5.44 4.28 -9.79
N ALA A 101 -4.16 4.59 -9.95
CA ALA A 101 -3.66 5.64 -10.83
C ALA A 101 -3.97 5.33 -12.30
N ARG A 102 -3.93 4.06 -12.71
CA ARG A 102 -4.38 3.64 -14.04
C ARG A 102 -5.87 3.89 -14.23
N ILE A 103 -6.70 3.58 -13.23
CA ILE A 103 -8.14 3.86 -13.28
C ILE A 103 -8.38 5.37 -13.42
N ALA A 104 -7.71 6.17 -12.60
CA ALA A 104 -7.79 7.63 -12.65
C ALA A 104 -7.34 8.17 -14.02
N HIS A 105 -6.21 7.69 -14.55
CA HIS A 105 -5.75 8.07 -15.88
C HIS A 105 -6.79 7.77 -16.97
N ASP A 106 -7.36 6.56 -16.99
CA ASP A 106 -8.34 6.15 -18.01
C ASP A 106 -9.64 6.97 -17.96
N VAL A 107 -10.03 7.43 -16.78
CA VAL A 107 -11.19 8.31 -16.59
C VAL A 107 -10.86 9.74 -17.02
N PHE A 108 -9.79 10.32 -16.46
CA PHE A 108 -9.50 11.76 -16.55
C PHE A 108 -8.78 12.17 -17.85
N SER A 109 -8.05 11.26 -18.52
CA SER A 109 -7.41 11.54 -19.82
C SER A 109 -8.39 11.96 -20.91
N LYS A 110 -9.70 11.70 -20.73
CA LYS A 110 -10.78 12.17 -21.63
C LYS A 110 -10.96 13.69 -21.60
N ARG A 111 -10.53 14.38 -20.54
CA ARG A 111 -10.74 15.83 -20.31
C ARG A 111 -9.48 16.58 -19.92
N VAL A 112 -8.45 15.87 -19.45
CA VAL A 112 -7.18 16.41 -18.96
C VAL A 112 -6.03 15.80 -19.75
N ALA A 113 -5.03 16.61 -20.12
CA ALA A 113 -3.81 16.09 -20.72
C ALA A 113 -2.96 15.37 -19.66
N LEU A 114 -2.67 14.08 -19.90
CA LEU A 114 -1.91 13.22 -18.98
C LEU A 114 -0.78 12.46 -19.69
N ASP A 115 -0.46 12.81 -20.94
CA ASP A 115 0.54 12.11 -21.76
C ASP A 115 1.94 12.09 -21.12
N ASP A 116 2.26 13.11 -20.34
CA ASP A 116 3.51 13.24 -19.59
C ASP A 116 3.64 12.21 -18.45
N LEU A 117 2.54 11.62 -17.99
CA LEU A 117 2.53 10.60 -16.93
C LEU A 117 2.61 9.16 -17.47
N GLN A 118 2.50 8.93 -18.78
CA GLN A 118 2.41 7.58 -19.34
C GLN A 118 3.56 6.68 -18.91
N SER A 119 4.81 7.15 -19.04
CA SER A 119 6.00 6.40 -18.64
C SER A 119 6.06 6.15 -17.13
N LEU A 120 5.57 7.08 -16.31
CA LEU A 120 5.50 6.89 -14.85
C LEU A 120 4.46 5.82 -14.51
N LEU A 121 3.28 5.87 -15.13
CA LEU A 121 2.20 4.91 -14.91
C LEU A 121 2.60 3.46 -15.26
N GLU A 122 3.47 3.24 -16.25
CA GLU A 122 4.01 1.90 -16.51
C GLU A 122 4.77 1.32 -15.32
N TRP A 123 5.45 2.16 -14.54
CA TRP A 123 6.16 1.75 -13.34
C TRP A 123 5.25 1.63 -12.12
N VAL A 124 4.28 2.54 -11.98
CA VAL A 124 3.22 2.43 -10.96
C VAL A 124 2.52 1.09 -11.09
N ASP A 125 2.04 0.77 -12.29
CA ASP A 125 1.36 -0.50 -12.58
C ASP A 125 2.24 -1.72 -12.24
N LYS A 126 3.54 -1.68 -12.54
CA LYS A 126 4.46 -2.79 -12.25
C LYS A 126 4.69 -2.98 -10.75
N LEU A 127 4.80 -1.88 -10.01
CA LEU A 127 5.08 -1.89 -8.57
C LEU A 127 3.85 -2.30 -7.77
N ASP A 128 2.67 -1.84 -8.17
CA ASP A 128 1.45 -2.11 -7.44
C ASP A 128 0.89 -3.52 -7.75
N SER A 129 0.85 -3.90 -9.03
CA SER A 129 0.35 -5.22 -9.44
C SER A 129 1.28 -6.42 -9.15
N GLY A 130 2.50 -6.19 -8.67
CA GLY A 130 3.48 -7.27 -8.51
C GLY A 130 4.31 -7.60 -9.77
N ALA A 131 4.05 -6.95 -10.91
CA ALA A 131 4.61 -7.32 -12.21
C ALA A 131 6.07 -6.90 -12.47
N ILE A 132 6.66 -6.09 -11.59
CA ILE A 132 8.08 -5.72 -11.66
C ILE A 132 9.00 -6.95 -11.64
N SER A 133 10.01 -6.99 -12.50
CA SER A 133 11.01 -8.05 -12.50
C SER A 133 12.06 -7.87 -11.39
N HIS A 134 12.76 -8.96 -11.05
CA HIS A 134 13.84 -8.95 -10.06
C HIS A 134 14.98 -7.99 -10.45
N GLU A 135 15.37 -8.00 -11.73
CA GLU A 135 16.39 -7.09 -12.27
C GLU A 135 15.94 -5.63 -12.20
N GLU A 136 14.69 -5.34 -12.58
CA GLU A 136 14.13 -3.99 -12.48
C GLU A 136 14.12 -3.52 -11.03
N TYR A 137 13.62 -4.31 -10.08
CA TYR A 137 13.55 -3.94 -8.66
C TYR A 137 14.93 -3.62 -8.05
N LEU A 138 15.96 -4.37 -8.44
CA LEU A 138 17.34 -4.16 -7.98
C LEU A 138 18.10 -3.08 -8.74
N SER A 139 17.49 -2.48 -9.76
CA SER A 139 18.11 -1.41 -10.55
C SER A 139 18.13 -0.06 -9.81
N ASP A 140 18.87 0.89 -10.37
CA ASP A 140 18.92 2.28 -9.90
C ASP A 140 17.89 3.16 -10.63
N ASN A 141 16.75 2.58 -11.06
CA ASN A 141 15.75 3.32 -11.83
C ASN A 141 15.18 4.50 -11.01
N PRO A 142 15.05 5.71 -11.60
CA PRO A 142 14.52 6.89 -10.91
C PRO A 142 13.14 6.68 -10.27
N VAL A 143 12.22 5.95 -10.90
CA VAL A 143 10.87 5.75 -10.35
C VAL A 143 10.89 4.92 -9.07
N LEU A 144 11.83 3.97 -8.95
CA LEU A 144 12.01 3.21 -7.70
C LEU A 144 12.46 4.12 -6.56
N TRP A 145 13.33 5.08 -6.84
CA TRP A 145 13.72 6.08 -5.85
C TRP A 145 12.58 7.03 -5.53
N LEU A 146 11.78 7.43 -6.52
CA LEU A 146 10.57 8.22 -6.28
C LEU A 146 9.60 7.50 -5.33
N SER A 147 9.33 6.21 -5.58
CA SER A 147 8.51 5.38 -4.69
C SER A 147 9.06 5.34 -3.25
N ARG A 148 10.38 5.15 -3.10
CA ARG A 148 11.03 5.08 -1.78
C ARG A 148 11.03 6.41 -1.02
N VAL A 149 11.12 7.55 -1.71
CA VAL A 149 11.16 8.86 -1.04
C VAL A 149 9.78 9.36 -0.64
N ILE A 150 8.73 8.96 -1.35
CA ILE A 150 7.34 9.28 -0.96
C ILE A 150 7.05 8.79 0.47
N ASP A 151 7.54 7.59 0.81
CA ASP A 151 7.46 6.99 2.16
C ASP A 151 8.31 7.72 3.24
N ALA A 152 8.97 8.83 2.91
CA ALA A 152 9.60 9.68 3.93
C ALA A 152 8.57 10.52 4.71
N GLY A 153 7.32 10.60 4.22
CA GLY A 153 6.18 11.17 4.93
C GLY A 153 5.32 12.11 4.07
N ASP A 154 4.13 12.43 4.58
CA ASP A 154 3.07 13.16 3.88
C ASP A 154 3.51 14.49 3.25
N GLY A 155 4.43 15.23 3.90
CA GLY A 155 4.97 16.46 3.34
C GLY A 155 5.76 16.25 2.05
N VAL A 156 6.51 15.14 1.98
CA VAL A 156 7.28 14.75 0.80
C VAL A 156 6.34 14.22 -0.28
N ALA A 157 5.39 13.36 0.11
CA ALA A 157 4.33 12.88 -0.78
C ALA A 157 3.56 14.03 -1.43
N MET A 158 3.18 15.05 -0.65
CA MET A 158 2.50 16.25 -1.15
C MET A 158 3.36 17.02 -2.15
N LYS A 159 4.65 17.23 -1.84
CA LYS A 159 5.57 17.93 -2.73
C LYS A 159 5.73 17.20 -4.07
N VAL A 160 5.86 15.87 -4.04
CA VAL A 160 5.91 15.03 -5.24
C VAL A 160 4.59 15.14 -6.02
N LEU A 161 3.45 15.06 -5.34
CA LEU A 161 2.13 15.21 -5.96
C LEU A 161 1.99 16.56 -6.68
N GLU A 162 2.37 17.66 -6.04
CA GLU A 162 2.30 19.01 -6.64
C GLU A 162 3.23 19.16 -7.85
N PHE A 163 4.42 18.56 -7.81
CA PHE A 163 5.31 18.51 -8.97
C PHE A 163 4.70 17.71 -10.13
N LEU A 164 4.15 16.53 -9.85
CA LEU A 164 3.48 15.71 -10.85
C LEU A 164 2.22 16.41 -11.39
N GLN A 165 1.47 17.15 -10.57
CA GLN A 165 0.29 17.90 -10.98
C GLN A 165 0.61 18.89 -12.10
N VAL A 166 1.77 19.57 -12.03
CA VAL A 166 2.19 20.58 -13.01
C VAL A 166 3.12 20.04 -14.11
N GLY A 167 3.33 18.72 -14.15
CA GLY A 167 4.07 18.03 -15.22
C GLY A 167 5.60 18.07 -15.09
N VAL A 168 6.12 18.21 -13.87
CA VAL A 168 7.57 18.06 -13.62
C VAL A 168 7.95 16.59 -13.77
N THR A 169 9.05 16.31 -14.47
CA THR A 169 9.48 14.93 -14.71
C THR A 169 10.10 14.30 -13.46
N VAL A 170 10.09 12.97 -13.39
CA VAL A 170 10.70 12.22 -12.27
C VAL A 170 12.15 12.64 -12.03
N ASP A 171 12.98 12.72 -13.08
CA ASP A 171 14.38 13.14 -12.94
C ASP A 171 14.54 14.55 -12.35
N GLN A 172 13.63 15.47 -12.72
CA GLN A 172 13.62 16.83 -12.16
C GLN A 172 13.18 16.82 -10.70
N ILE A 173 12.19 16.01 -10.33
CA ILE A 173 11.74 15.84 -8.94
C ILE A 173 12.89 15.32 -8.08
N LEU A 174 13.60 14.26 -8.52
CA LEU A 174 14.72 13.71 -7.76
C LEU A 174 15.93 14.66 -7.68
N SER A 175 16.00 15.65 -8.58
CA SER A 175 17.03 16.69 -8.57
C SER A 175 16.67 17.89 -7.68
N ASP A 176 15.45 17.95 -7.13
CA ASP A 176 15.08 18.96 -6.12
C ASP A 176 15.98 18.78 -4.87
N PRO A 177 16.55 19.86 -4.31
CA PRO A 177 17.50 19.74 -3.20
C PRO A 177 16.95 19.00 -1.97
N GLU A 178 15.68 19.22 -1.63
CA GLU A 178 15.06 18.57 -0.48
C GLU A 178 14.85 17.08 -0.73
N ILE A 179 14.37 16.73 -1.94
CA ILE A 179 14.19 15.34 -2.34
C ILE A 179 15.53 14.60 -2.44
N SER A 180 16.55 15.25 -3.02
CA SER A 180 17.89 14.69 -3.14
C SER A 180 18.52 14.41 -1.76
N ASP A 181 18.31 15.29 -0.78
CA ASP A 181 18.78 15.06 0.59
C ASP A 181 18.05 13.86 1.22
N ILE A 182 16.75 13.70 0.98
CA ILE A 182 15.98 12.53 1.44
C ILE A 182 16.50 11.23 0.80
N ILE A 183 16.83 11.23 -0.51
CA ILE A 183 17.40 10.06 -1.20
C ILE A 183 18.69 9.58 -0.53
N ILE A 184 19.55 10.51 -0.09
CA ILE A 184 20.81 10.17 0.61
C ILE A 184 20.52 9.43 1.93
N HIS A 185 19.49 9.86 2.66
CA HIS A 185 19.08 9.19 3.90
C HIS A 185 18.43 7.83 3.61
N LYS A 186 17.51 7.76 2.65
CA LYS A 186 16.86 6.51 2.22
C LYS A 186 17.86 5.46 1.73
N LYS A 187 18.97 5.87 1.10
CA LYS A 187 20.07 4.95 0.74
C LYS A 187 20.68 4.27 1.97
N ARG A 188 20.89 5.02 3.06
CA ARG A 188 21.43 4.48 4.31
C ARG A 188 20.42 3.58 5.03
N GLU A 189 19.16 4.03 5.10
CA GLU A 189 18.06 3.21 5.65
C GLU A 189 17.93 1.87 4.91
N MET A 190 18.10 1.88 3.59
CA MET A 190 18.04 0.66 2.79
C MET A 190 19.22 -0.29 3.07
N ASP A 191 20.43 0.23 3.31
CA ASP A 191 21.56 -0.59 3.75
C ASP A 191 21.30 -1.27 5.11
N GLU A 192 20.71 -0.52 6.05
CA GLU A 192 20.31 -1.03 7.37
C GLU A 192 19.20 -2.09 7.26
N LEU A 193 18.19 -1.84 6.43
CA LEU A 193 17.12 -2.80 6.12
C LEU A 193 17.69 -4.08 5.52
N ILE A 194 18.57 -3.97 4.52
CA ILE A 194 19.21 -5.13 3.88
C ILE A 194 20.02 -5.94 4.89
N ALA A 195 20.73 -5.28 5.81
CA ALA A 195 21.44 -5.97 6.88
C ALA A 195 20.47 -6.69 7.84
N ALA A 196 19.41 -6.02 8.27
CA ALA A 196 18.40 -6.60 9.17
C ALA A 196 17.70 -7.82 8.55
N ILE A 197 17.30 -7.76 7.27
CA ILE A 197 16.73 -8.91 6.56
C ILE A 197 17.76 -10.02 6.45
N ARG A 198 19.01 -9.71 6.07
CA ARG A 198 20.06 -10.73 5.88
C ARG A 198 20.33 -11.51 7.16
N ASP A 199 20.38 -10.82 8.29
CA ASP A 199 20.76 -11.41 9.57
C ASP A 199 19.56 -12.08 10.27
N GLY A 200 18.33 -11.62 9.99
CA GLY A 200 17.11 -12.07 10.66
C GLY A 200 16.20 -13.01 9.84
N MET A 201 16.39 -13.12 8.52
CA MET A 201 15.50 -13.92 7.67
C MET A 201 15.65 -15.42 7.93
N LEU A 202 14.53 -16.05 8.25
CA LEU A 202 14.38 -17.50 8.32
C LEU A 202 13.56 -17.98 7.12
N ILE A 203 13.91 -19.12 6.55
CA ILE A 203 13.10 -19.73 5.49
C ILE A 203 12.62 -21.08 5.99
N GLU A 204 11.31 -21.21 6.15
CA GLU A 204 10.64 -22.43 6.60
C GLU A 204 9.57 -22.82 5.59
N ASP A 205 9.66 -24.04 5.05
CA ASP A 205 8.73 -24.55 4.05
C ASP A 205 8.44 -23.57 2.88
N ARG A 206 9.50 -22.94 2.36
CA ARG A 206 9.44 -21.93 1.28
C ARG A 206 8.67 -20.64 1.65
N MET A 207 8.38 -20.41 2.94
CA MET A 207 7.96 -19.11 3.49
C MET A 207 9.18 -18.40 4.06
N ALA A 208 9.53 -17.22 3.54
CA ALA A 208 10.54 -16.36 4.15
C ALA A 208 9.92 -15.56 5.29
N ILE A 209 10.44 -15.67 6.50
CA ILE A 209 9.95 -15.02 7.71
C ILE A 209 10.98 -13.98 8.14
N VAL A 210 10.56 -12.73 8.26
CA VAL A 210 11.41 -11.62 8.71
C VAL A 210 10.70 -10.89 9.85
N ARG A 211 11.39 -10.74 10.98
CA ARG A 211 10.92 -9.96 12.13
C ARG A 211 11.66 -8.64 12.23
N LEU A 212 10.92 -7.56 12.02
CA LEU A 212 11.34 -6.17 12.17
C LEU A 212 10.57 -5.46 13.29
N ASP A 213 9.66 -6.15 13.98
CA ASP A 213 8.94 -5.61 15.12
C ASP A 213 9.89 -5.12 16.23
N GLY A 214 9.64 -3.91 16.76
CA GLY A 214 10.50 -3.29 17.77
C GLY A 214 11.78 -2.63 17.26
N THR A 215 12.04 -2.65 15.94
CA THR A 215 13.26 -2.06 15.36
C THR A 215 13.06 -0.66 14.79
N GLY A 216 11.80 -0.24 14.59
CA GLY A 216 11.47 0.95 13.80
C GLY A 216 11.68 0.80 12.28
N ILE A 217 12.18 -0.33 11.81
CA ILE A 217 12.42 -0.60 10.38
C ILE A 217 11.16 -1.20 9.74
N ARG A 218 10.83 -0.75 8.51
CA ARG A 218 9.76 -1.32 7.70
C ARG A 218 10.31 -1.92 6.41
N SER A 219 9.60 -2.91 5.88
CA SER A 219 9.90 -3.53 4.59
C SER A 219 8.61 -3.94 3.90
N ASN A 220 8.58 -3.79 2.58
CA ASN A 220 7.61 -4.48 1.75
C ASN A 220 8.11 -5.89 1.39
N GLY A 221 7.26 -6.65 0.69
CA GLY A 221 7.58 -8.01 0.27
C GLY A 221 8.73 -8.11 -0.72
N TYR A 222 8.92 -7.11 -1.59
CA TYR A 222 9.90 -7.14 -2.66
C TYR A 222 11.34 -7.27 -2.15
N GLN A 223 11.73 -6.48 -1.14
CA GLN A 223 13.11 -6.54 -0.64
C GLN A 223 13.43 -7.93 -0.07
N VAL A 224 12.48 -8.51 0.67
CA VAL A 224 12.61 -9.83 1.29
C VAL A 224 12.69 -10.92 0.21
N THR A 225 11.76 -10.92 -0.74
CA THR A 225 11.70 -11.95 -1.78
C THR A 225 12.83 -11.81 -2.80
N ALA A 226 13.31 -10.60 -3.07
CA ALA A 226 14.49 -10.37 -3.90
C ALA A 226 15.76 -10.94 -3.28
N MET A 227 15.89 -10.88 -1.94
CA MET A 227 17.01 -11.44 -1.20
C MET A 227 16.89 -12.95 -1.00
N ALA A 228 15.68 -13.46 -0.76
CA ALA A 228 15.44 -14.90 -0.63
C ALA A 228 15.59 -15.63 -1.97
N GLY A 229 15.21 -14.99 -3.07
CA GLY A 229 15.19 -15.57 -4.42
C GLY A 229 14.33 -16.83 -4.48
N ASP A 230 14.80 -17.83 -5.24
CA ASP A 230 14.10 -19.10 -5.52
C ASP A 230 13.83 -19.99 -4.27
N LYS A 231 14.38 -19.59 -3.11
CA LYS A 231 14.23 -20.30 -1.85
C LYS A 231 12.84 -20.15 -1.21
N CYS A 232 12.06 -19.13 -1.60
CA CYS A 232 10.73 -18.90 -1.05
C CYS A 232 9.68 -18.65 -2.15
N ASP A 233 8.45 -19.09 -1.92
CA ASP A 233 7.27 -18.78 -2.74
C ASP A 233 6.49 -17.58 -2.20
N ALA A 234 6.63 -17.28 -0.90
CA ALA A 234 6.00 -16.16 -0.23
C ALA A 234 6.88 -15.70 0.95
N CYS A 235 6.60 -14.52 1.47
CA CYS A 235 7.19 -14.02 2.69
C CYS A 235 6.15 -13.47 3.67
N MET A 236 6.54 -13.47 4.94
CA MET A 236 5.84 -12.90 6.09
C MET A 236 6.79 -11.92 6.75
N VAL A 237 6.37 -10.66 6.86
CA VAL A 237 7.11 -9.59 7.52
C VAL A 237 6.34 -9.15 8.75
N ILE A 238 6.93 -9.32 9.93
CA ILE A 238 6.38 -8.81 11.19
C ILE A 238 6.99 -7.45 11.48
N HIS A 239 6.17 -6.46 11.79
CA HIS A 239 6.59 -5.07 11.97
C HIS A 239 5.67 -4.35 12.98
N GLY A 240 5.96 -3.09 13.27
CA GLY A 240 5.22 -2.30 14.25
C GLY A 240 5.70 -2.52 15.69
N GLU A 241 4.95 -1.94 16.63
CA GLU A 241 5.33 -1.86 18.05
C GLU A 241 4.28 -2.51 18.96
N LEU A 242 4.75 -3.23 19.98
CA LEU A 242 3.87 -3.78 21.01
C LEU A 242 3.29 -2.66 21.88
N GLY A 243 1.97 -2.70 22.10
CA GLY A 243 1.25 -1.70 22.89
C GLY A 243 0.92 -0.40 22.16
N ALA A 244 1.34 -0.23 20.91
CA ALA A 244 0.96 0.92 20.10
C ALA A 244 -0.48 0.78 19.56
N THR A 245 -1.15 1.91 19.37
CA THR A 245 -2.48 2.01 18.75
C THR A 245 -2.42 2.96 17.56
N PHE A 246 -3.36 2.82 16.61
CA PHE A 246 -3.46 3.79 15.51
C PHE A 246 -3.84 5.17 16.03
N GLY A 247 -3.25 6.22 15.47
CA GLY A 247 -3.52 7.61 15.84
C GLY A 247 -2.63 8.17 16.96
N GLU A 248 -1.74 7.37 17.56
CA GLU A 248 -0.80 7.82 18.59
C GLU A 248 0.63 7.97 18.04
N GLY A 249 0.90 9.14 17.42
CA GLY A 249 2.23 9.47 16.92
C GLY A 249 2.62 8.67 15.67
N SER A 250 3.91 8.33 15.53
CA SER A 250 4.44 7.59 14.38
C SER A 250 4.36 6.06 14.52
N ASN A 251 3.88 5.57 15.67
CA ASN A 251 3.85 4.14 15.97
C ASN A 251 2.49 3.55 15.59
N TYR A 252 2.48 2.29 15.20
CA TYR A 252 1.27 1.54 14.90
C TYR A 252 1.38 0.13 15.51
N PRO A 253 0.24 -0.53 15.78
CA PRO A 253 0.23 -1.82 16.44
C PRO A 253 1.06 -2.86 15.69
N VAL A 254 1.72 -3.74 16.44
CA VAL A 254 2.43 -4.89 15.87
C VAL A 254 1.53 -5.67 14.90
N SER A 255 2.05 -5.89 13.70
CA SER A 255 1.28 -6.36 12.55
C SER A 255 2.10 -7.35 11.72
N ALA A 256 1.42 -8.11 10.89
CA ALA A 256 2.02 -9.00 9.91
C ALA A 256 1.58 -8.62 8.50
N SER A 257 2.52 -8.58 7.57
CA SER A 257 2.26 -8.48 6.14
C SER A 257 2.72 -9.73 5.44
N PHE A 258 1.93 -10.21 4.48
CA PHE A 258 2.18 -11.40 3.70
C PHE A 258 2.26 -11.03 2.23
N TYR A 259 3.27 -11.54 1.54
CA TYR A 259 3.48 -11.27 0.12
C TYR A 259 3.88 -12.53 -0.62
N THR A 260 3.29 -12.76 -1.78
CA THR A 260 3.78 -13.74 -2.74
C THR A 260 5.11 -13.27 -3.30
N ASN A 261 6.04 -14.20 -3.56
CA ASN A 261 7.24 -13.93 -4.34
C ASN A 261 6.86 -13.76 -5.81
N SER A 262 6.45 -12.55 -6.19
CA SER A 262 5.98 -12.24 -7.54
C SER A 262 7.07 -12.37 -8.61
N PHE A 263 8.36 -12.36 -8.22
CA PHE A 263 9.47 -12.63 -9.13
C PHE A 263 9.43 -14.07 -9.68
N LEU A 264 8.92 -15.02 -8.89
CA LEU A 264 8.67 -16.41 -9.30
C LEU A 264 7.26 -16.61 -9.83
N HIS A 265 6.28 -16.02 -9.14
CA HIS A 265 4.86 -16.26 -9.33
C HIS A 265 4.16 -15.06 -9.99
N ARG A 266 4.50 -14.82 -11.27
CA ARG A 266 4.05 -13.63 -12.02
C ARG A 266 2.54 -13.57 -12.31
N SER A 267 1.82 -14.67 -12.13
CA SER A 267 0.37 -14.77 -12.40
C SER A 267 -0.45 -15.05 -11.13
N GLY A 268 0.12 -14.77 -9.96
CA GLY A 268 -0.46 -15.08 -8.67
C GLY A 268 0.27 -16.21 -7.95
N GLY A 269 0.26 -16.15 -6.63
CA GLY A 269 0.92 -17.07 -5.74
C GLY A 269 0.24 -18.43 -5.67
N ILE A 270 0.92 -19.36 -5.00
CA ILE A 270 0.45 -20.74 -4.80
C ILE A 270 -0.58 -20.87 -3.67
N TYR A 271 -0.91 -19.79 -2.99
CA TYR A 271 -1.83 -19.75 -1.86
C TYR A 271 -2.48 -18.38 -1.78
N ASP A 272 -3.77 -18.33 -1.45
CA ASP A 272 -4.45 -17.06 -1.17
C ASP A 272 -4.07 -16.59 0.24
N LEU A 273 -3.13 -15.64 0.31
CA LEU A 273 -2.58 -15.15 1.57
C LEU A 273 -3.61 -14.39 2.42
N THR A 274 -4.75 -13.96 1.85
CA THR A 274 -5.81 -13.33 2.64
C THR A 274 -6.40 -14.27 3.69
N ALA A 275 -6.31 -15.59 3.47
CA ALA A 275 -6.69 -16.58 4.48
C ALA A 275 -5.80 -16.47 5.74
N LEU A 276 -4.51 -16.12 5.60
CA LEU A 276 -3.62 -15.89 6.74
C LEU A 276 -3.99 -14.59 7.45
N ALA A 277 -4.16 -13.51 6.68
CA ALA A 277 -4.47 -12.18 7.21
C ALA A 277 -5.80 -12.15 8.00
N THR A 278 -6.81 -12.87 7.54
CA THR A 278 -8.15 -12.89 8.15
C THR A 278 -8.31 -13.93 9.27
N ARG A 279 -7.32 -14.82 9.46
CA ARG A 279 -7.44 -15.95 10.42
C ARG A 279 -7.76 -15.52 11.85
N PHE A 280 -7.13 -14.43 12.30
CA PHE A 280 -7.29 -13.91 13.65
C PHE A 280 -7.78 -12.46 13.66
N ASP A 281 -7.54 -11.69 12.60
CA ASP A 281 -7.99 -10.31 12.51
C ASP A 281 -9.11 -10.18 11.47
N PRO A 282 -10.37 -9.96 11.87
CA PRO A 282 -11.47 -9.79 10.91
C PRO A 282 -11.30 -8.55 10.03
N ASP A 283 -10.51 -7.58 10.48
CA ASP A 283 -10.16 -6.38 9.71
C ASP A 283 -8.92 -6.57 8.82
N GLY A 284 -8.27 -7.74 8.90
CA GLY A 284 -7.15 -8.11 8.03
C GLY A 284 -7.61 -8.28 6.59
N GLY A 285 -6.74 -8.00 5.61
CA GLY A 285 -7.13 -8.06 4.21
C GLY A 285 -6.09 -7.49 3.25
N GLY A 286 -6.49 -7.38 1.98
CA GLY A 286 -5.66 -6.96 0.86
C GLY A 286 -6.02 -7.69 -0.43
N HIS A 287 -5.01 -8.11 -1.18
CA HIS A 287 -5.10 -9.03 -2.31
C HIS A 287 -4.60 -10.43 -1.92
N ALA A 288 -5.00 -11.45 -2.69
CA ALA A 288 -4.52 -12.83 -2.51
C ALA A 288 -2.98 -12.96 -2.48
N ASN A 289 -2.27 -12.02 -3.12
CA ASN A 289 -0.81 -12.02 -3.24
C ASN A 289 -0.10 -11.01 -2.34
N ALA A 290 -0.83 -10.09 -1.71
CA ALA A 290 -0.28 -9.02 -0.88
C ALA A 290 -1.35 -8.54 0.09
N CYS A 291 -1.20 -8.83 1.37
CA CYS A 291 -2.20 -8.52 2.38
C CYS A 291 -1.54 -8.37 3.75
N GLY A 292 -2.29 -7.88 4.74
CA GLY A 292 -1.79 -7.75 6.10
C GLY A 292 -2.88 -7.77 7.15
N CYS A 293 -2.47 -7.88 8.40
CA CYS A 293 -3.32 -7.92 9.57
C CYS A 293 -2.57 -7.46 10.81
N ARG A 294 -3.30 -7.12 11.88
CA ARG A 294 -2.70 -6.91 13.20
C ARG A 294 -2.40 -8.26 13.83
N ILE A 295 -1.33 -8.34 14.62
CA ILE A 295 -1.14 -9.49 15.51
C ILE A 295 -2.23 -9.45 16.57
N LYS A 296 -2.87 -10.58 16.81
CA LYS A 296 -3.89 -10.74 17.85
C LYS A 296 -3.37 -11.57 19.02
N PRO A 297 -3.86 -11.33 20.24
CA PRO A 297 -3.57 -12.21 21.36
C PRO A 297 -4.29 -13.54 21.14
N ILE A 298 -3.55 -14.65 21.19
CA ILE A 298 -4.13 -15.98 20.96
C ILE A 298 -3.60 -17.02 21.96
N GLU A 299 -4.46 -17.98 22.31
CA GLU A 299 -4.13 -19.20 23.06
C GLU A 299 -4.87 -20.37 22.39
N ASP A 300 -4.21 -21.52 22.24
CA ASP A 300 -4.80 -22.71 21.58
C ASP A 300 -5.48 -22.42 20.21
N GLN A 301 -4.94 -21.46 19.45
CA GLN A 301 -5.48 -20.98 18.15
C GLN A 301 -6.84 -20.26 18.20
N GLU A 302 -7.25 -19.79 19.37
CA GLU A 302 -8.42 -18.94 19.57
C GLU A 302 -8.00 -17.53 20.00
N ILE A 303 -8.81 -16.54 19.65
CA ILE A 303 -8.56 -15.13 19.99
C ILE A 303 -8.88 -14.90 21.47
N GLU A 304 -7.98 -14.21 22.16
CA GLU A 304 -8.12 -13.86 23.57
C GLU A 304 -8.38 -12.35 23.75
N ASP A 305 -9.14 -12.00 24.79
CA ASP A 305 -9.41 -10.60 25.16
C ASP A 305 -8.38 -10.11 26.20
N ARG A 306 -7.19 -9.77 25.70
CA ARG A 306 -6.08 -9.20 26.48
C ARG A 306 -5.14 -8.39 25.59
N GLU A 307 -4.14 -7.74 26.18
CA GLU A 307 -3.08 -7.09 25.41
C GLU A 307 -2.20 -8.12 24.69
N VAL A 308 -1.70 -7.72 23.51
CA VAL A 308 -0.80 -8.52 22.68
C VAL A 308 0.58 -8.58 23.32
N SER A 309 1.16 -9.79 23.41
CA SER A 309 2.50 -10.04 23.94
C SER A 309 3.47 -10.52 22.86
N LYS A 310 4.76 -10.67 23.23
CA LYS A 310 5.78 -11.25 22.33
C LYS A 310 5.50 -12.71 21.99
N GLU A 311 4.92 -13.44 22.93
CA GLU A 311 4.52 -14.83 22.76
C GLU A 311 3.40 -14.96 21.72
N ASP A 312 2.48 -13.99 21.67
CA ASP A 312 1.42 -13.97 20.66
C ASP A 312 1.96 -13.83 19.25
N VAL A 313 3.00 -13.02 19.04
CA VAL A 313 3.67 -12.92 17.73
C VAL A 313 4.15 -14.31 17.29
N SER A 314 4.84 -15.04 18.18
CA SER A 314 5.34 -16.39 17.88
C SER A 314 4.19 -17.39 17.63
N ARG A 315 3.09 -17.30 18.39
CA ARG A 315 1.92 -18.16 18.22
C ARG A 315 1.19 -17.90 16.90
N ASN A 316 1.03 -16.64 16.51
CA ASN A 316 0.43 -16.26 15.22
C ASN A 316 1.28 -16.82 14.06
N ILE A 317 2.60 -16.60 14.11
CA ILE A 317 3.53 -17.16 13.11
C ILE A 317 3.39 -18.68 13.01
N ALA A 318 3.38 -19.39 14.15
CA ALA A 318 3.26 -20.85 14.16
C ALA A 318 1.93 -21.34 13.55
N ALA A 319 0.81 -20.66 13.86
CA ALA A 319 -0.49 -20.99 13.29
C ALA A 319 -0.54 -20.73 11.78
N TRP A 320 0.03 -19.61 11.31
CA TRP A 320 0.12 -19.32 9.88
C TRP A 320 1.02 -20.28 9.13
N LEU A 321 2.13 -20.75 9.72
CA LEU A 321 2.97 -21.78 9.12
C LEU A 321 2.25 -23.12 9.02
N GLN A 322 1.41 -23.47 10.01
CA GLN A 322 0.56 -24.64 9.91
C GLN A 322 -0.42 -24.53 8.74
N MET A 323 -1.12 -23.39 8.61
CA MET A 323 -2.02 -23.14 7.48
C MET A 323 -1.28 -23.18 6.13
N TRP A 324 -0.09 -22.58 6.07
CA TRP A 324 0.75 -22.58 4.87
C TRP A 324 1.18 -23.97 4.44
N SER A 325 1.38 -24.90 5.39
CA SER A 325 1.75 -26.28 5.07
C SER A 325 0.65 -27.06 4.32
N GLU A 326 -0.58 -26.54 4.28
CA GLU A 326 -1.74 -27.12 3.61
C GLU A 326 -1.99 -26.53 2.20
N ARG A 327 -1.10 -25.67 1.69
CA ARG A 327 -1.21 -24.97 0.40
C ARG A 327 -1.30 -25.87 -0.84
#